data_AF-A0A9P0TVZ7-F1
#
_entry.id   AF-A0A9P0TVZ7-F1
#
_cell.length_a   1.000
_cell.length_b   1.000
_cell.length_c   1.000
_cell.angle_alpha   90.00
_cell.angle_beta   90.00
_cell.angle_gamma   90.00
#
_symmetry.space_group_name_H-M   'P 1'
#
loop_
_entity.id
_entity.type
_entity.pdbx_description
1 polymer ?
#
loop_
_entity_poly.entity_id
_entity_poly.type
_entity_poly.pdbx_seq_one_letter_code
_entity_poly.pdbx_strand_id
1 'polypeptide(L)'
;MRKSLLPKLEEERSKGNIAYLRGEKLVVKKPTDTQKSEKRKRESSFSRNKEARSTRELPSSAGFKKIATKNVFKFMSRPRSNSLKEKSNK
;
A
#
# COMPACT_ATOMS: atom_id res chain seq x y z
N MET A 1 23.65 21.63 -12.33
CA MET A 1 24.09 20.23 -12.13
C MET A 1 22.97 19.19 -12.30
N ARG A 2 21.80 19.29 -11.65
CA ARG A 2 20.72 18.28 -11.86
C ARG A 2 20.19 18.17 -13.29
N LYS A 3 20.08 19.30 -14.01
CA LYS A 3 19.53 19.32 -15.39
C LYS A 3 20.37 18.53 -16.39
N SER A 4 21.70 18.43 -16.20
CA SER A 4 22.57 17.67 -17.10
C SER A 4 22.49 16.16 -16.91
N LEU A 5 21.89 15.69 -15.81
CA LEU A 5 21.69 14.26 -15.54
C LEU A 5 20.35 13.73 -16.08
N LEU A 6 19.45 14.61 -16.50
CA LEU A 6 18.16 14.26 -17.09
C LEU A 6 18.29 13.42 -18.38
N PRO A 7 19.15 13.77 -19.37
CA PRO A 7 19.28 12.95 -20.58
C PRO A 7 19.76 11.52 -20.24
N LYS A 8 20.75 11.40 -19.35
CA LYS A 8 21.25 10.10 -18.88
C LYS A 8 20.20 9.29 -18.12
N LEU A 9 19.32 9.96 -17.36
CA LEU A 9 18.21 9.32 -16.67
C LEU A 9 17.20 8.73 -17.67
N GLU A 10 16.86 9.48 -18.72
CA GLU A 10 15.92 9.05 -19.76
C GLU A 10 16.46 7.88 -20.57
N GLU A 11 17.75 7.92 -20.94
CA GLU A 11 18.44 6.81 -21.60
C GLU A 11 18.43 5.52 -20.77
N GLU A 12 18.68 5.61 -19.46
CA GLU A 12 18.66 4.41 -18.61
C GLU A 12 17.23 3.85 -18.43
N ARG A 13 16.22 4.73 -18.43
CA ARG A 13 14.82 4.31 -18.40
C ARG A 13 14.38 3.66 -19.72
N SER A 14 14.81 4.18 -20.86
CA SER A 14 14.49 3.60 -22.17
C SER A 14 15.14 2.23 -22.37
N LYS A 15 16.33 2.00 -21.79
CA LYS A 15 16.97 0.68 -21.70
C LYS A 15 16.23 -0.31 -20.78
N GLY A 16 15.21 0.13 -20.05
CA GLY A 16 14.46 -0.71 -19.11
C GLY A 16 15.08 -0.85 -17.72
N ASN A 17 16.10 -0.03 -17.40
CA ASN A 17 16.66 0.02 -16.04
C ASN A 17 15.81 0.92 -15.14
N ILE A 18 15.86 0.65 -13.82
CA ILE A 18 15.21 1.50 -12.82
C ILE A 18 16.20 2.61 -12.45
N ALA A 19 16.08 3.77 -13.10
CA ALA A 19 16.93 4.92 -12.86
C ALA A 19 16.19 6.08 -12.16
N TYR A 20 16.84 6.67 -11.16
CA TYR A 20 16.37 7.84 -10.41
C TYR A 20 17.51 8.73 -9.92
N LEU A 21 17.22 10.02 -9.72
CA LEU A 21 18.18 10.96 -9.16
C LEU A 21 18.08 10.97 -7.63
N ARG A 22 19.22 10.88 -6.94
CA ARG A 22 19.33 11.09 -5.48
C ARG A 22 20.36 12.17 -5.21
N GLY A 23 19.90 13.35 -4.79
CA GLY A 23 20.77 14.53 -4.68
C GLY A 23 21.27 14.95 -6.06
N GLU A 24 22.58 14.99 -6.24
CA GLU A 24 23.26 15.29 -7.51
C GLU A 24 23.81 14.04 -8.22
N LYS A 25 23.37 12.85 -7.80
CA LYS A 25 23.85 11.57 -8.34
C LYS A 25 22.73 10.83 -9.04
N LEU A 26 23.07 10.22 -10.18
CA LEU A 26 22.21 9.26 -10.89
C LEU A 26 22.39 7.89 -10.25
N VAL A 27 21.28 7.27 -9.82
CA VAL A 27 21.27 5.90 -9.30
C VAL A 27 20.54 5.01 -10.31
N VAL A 28 21.23 3.98 -10.78
CA VAL A 28 20.70 3.00 -11.73
C VAL A 28 20.63 1.66 -11.02
N LYS A 29 19.46 1.02 -11.06
CA LYS A 29 19.23 -0.34 -10.55
C LYS A 29 18.80 -1.23 -11.68
N LYS A 30 19.40 -2.42 -11.77
CA LYS A 30 18.93 -3.45 -12.69
C LYS A 30 17.61 -4.03 -12.17
N PRO A 31 16.66 -4.38 -13.06
CA PRO A 31 15.37 -4.93 -12.65
C PRO A 31 15.51 -6.26 -11.88
N THR A 32 16.54 -7.05 -12.20
CA THR A 32 16.89 -8.29 -11.50
C THR A 32 17.31 -8.07 -10.05
N ASP A 33 17.97 -6.95 -9.73
CA ASP A 33 18.41 -6.65 -8.36
C ASP A 33 17.25 -6.24 -7.46
N THR A 34 16.20 -5.60 -8.01
CA THR A 34 14.99 -5.28 -7.26
C THR A 34 14.19 -6.51 -6.85
N GLN A 35 14.21 -7.57 -7.65
CA GLN A 35 13.51 -8.82 -7.34
C GLN A 35 14.21 -9.66 -6.25
N LYS A 36 15.50 -9.42 -6.00
CA LYS A 36 16.27 -10.10 -4.93
C LYS A 36 15.97 -9.59 -3.53
N SER A 37 15.20 -8.51 -3.37
CA SER A 37 14.71 -8.13 -2.04
C SER A 37 13.63 -9.13 -1.61
N GLU A 38 14.06 -10.19 -0.93
CA GLU A 38 13.15 -11.13 -0.31
C GLU A 38 12.23 -10.35 0.64
N LYS A 39 10.94 -10.30 0.31
CA LYS A 39 9.95 -9.62 1.15
C LYS A 39 9.96 -10.31 2.50
N ARG A 40 10.35 -9.59 3.56
CA ARG A 40 10.30 -10.10 4.94
C ARG A 40 8.93 -10.73 5.21
N LYS A 41 8.91 -12.03 5.50
CA LYS A 41 7.71 -12.69 5.99
C LYS A 41 7.46 -12.18 7.40
N ARG A 42 6.24 -11.70 7.67
CA ARG A 42 5.83 -11.30 9.02
C ARG A 42 5.31 -12.55 9.73
N GLU A 43 5.76 -12.77 10.95
CA GLU A 43 5.20 -13.83 11.80
C GLU A 43 3.70 -13.57 12.04
N SER A 44 2.91 -14.63 12.05
CA SER A 44 1.49 -14.55 12.38
C SER A 44 1.33 -14.21 13.86
N SER A 45 0.75 -13.07 14.18
CA SER A 45 0.41 -12.72 15.56
C SER A 45 -0.87 -13.44 15.98
N PHE A 46 -0.80 -14.21 17.07
CA PHE A 46 -1.99 -14.74 17.74
C PHE A 46 -2.37 -13.82 18.89
N SER A 47 -3.51 -13.13 18.79
CA SER A 47 -4.11 -12.50 19.96
C SER A 47 -4.78 -13.57 20.83
N ARG A 48 -4.55 -13.54 22.14
CA ARG A 48 -5.30 -14.39 23.08
C ARG A 48 -6.73 -13.87 23.16
N ASN A 49 -7.59 -14.28 22.22
CA ASN A 49 -9.02 -14.25 22.50
C ASN A 49 -9.37 -15.56 23.23
N LYS A 50 -9.40 -15.48 24.56
CA LYS A 50 -9.94 -16.57 25.36
C LYS A 50 -11.44 -16.61 25.09
N GLU A 51 -11.90 -17.77 24.64
CA GLU A 51 -13.31 -18.18 24.70
C GLU A 51 -14.27 -17.49 23.71
N ALA A 52 -14.28 -17.98 22.47
CA ALA A 52 -15.55 -18.20 21.78
C ALA A 52 -15.39 -19.36 20.79
N ARG A 53 -16.03 -20.47 21.13
CA ARG A 53 -16.15 -21.66 20.28
C ARG A 53 -16.80 -21.29 18.95
N SER A 54 -16.23 -21.85 17.90
CA SER A 54 -16.88 -22.47 16.74
C SER A 54 -16.26 -22.01 15.43
N THR A 55 -15.78 -23.01 14.71
CA THR A 55 -15.60 -23.06 13.26
C THR A 55 -16.43 -22.03 12.50
N ARG A 56 -15.83 -20.86 12.26
CA ARG A 56 -16.02 -20.13 11.02
C ARG A 56 -14.64 -19.79 10.55
N GLU A 57 -14.18 -20.51 9.53
CA GLU A 57 -13.27 -19.91 8.59
C GLU A 57 -13.86 -18.55 8.24
N LEU A 58 -13.21 -17.48 8.69
CA LEU A 58 -13.43 -16.18 8.10
C LEU A 58 -13.10 -16.40 6.63
N PRO A 59 -14.04 -16.26 5.67
CA PRO A 59 -13.62 -16.25 4.29
C PRO A 59 -12.58 -15.15 4.19
N SER A 60 -11.36 -15.53 3.83
CA SER A 60 -10.30 -14.63 3.36
C SER A 60 -10.78 -13.98 2.06
N SER A 61 -11.78 -13.13 2.21
CA SER A 61 -12.41 -12.33 1.18
C SER A 61 -13.27 -11.26 1.86
N ALA A 62 -12.70 -10.55 2.83
CA ALA A 62 -12.86 -9.10 2.79
C ALA A 62 -11.95 -8.58 1.65
N GLY A 63 -12.21 -9.06 0.43
CA GLY A 63 -11.62 -8.47 -0.76
C GLY A 63 -11.93 -6.99 -0.67
N PHE A 64 -10.91 -6.16 -0.79
CA PHE A 64 -11.11 -4.74 -1.03
C PHE A 64 -12.18 -4.66 -2.11
N LYS A 65 -13.41 -4.29 -1.73
CA LYS A 65 -14.44 -3.99 -2.72
C LYS A 65 -13.81 -2.89 -3.51
N LYS A 66 -13.34 -3.20 -4.72
CA LYS A 66 -12.82 -2.21 -5.65
C LYS A 66 -13.99 -1.27 -5.83
N ILE A 67 -13.96 -0.15 -5.13
CA ILE A 67 -14.95 0.90 -5.34
C ILE A 67 -14.67 1.28 -6.78
N ALA A 68 -15.53 0.84 -7.70
CA ALA A 68 -15.48 1.25 -9.08
C ALA A 68 -15.85 2.74 -9.06
N THR A 69 -14.87 3.58 -8.76
CA THR A 69 -15.04 5.01 -8.56
C THR A 69 -15.22 5.62 -9.94
N LYS A 70 -16.46 5.62 -10.45
CA LYS A 70 -16.81 6.62 -11.47
C LYS A 70 -16.67 8.04 -10.91
N ASN A 71 -16.63 8.22 -9.58
CA ASN A 71 -16.31 9.49 -8.94
C ASN A 71 -15.68 9.30 -7.55
N VAL A 72 -14.35 9.37 -7.46
CA VAL A 72 -13.58 9.28 -6.21
C VAL A 72 -13.96 10.39 -5.23
N PHE A 73 -14.21 11.60 -5.74
CA PHE A 73 -14.55 12.77 -4.94
C PHE A 73 -15.83 12.59 -4.10
N LYS A 74 -16.88 12.01 -4.70
CA LYS A 74 -18.16 11.74 -4.02
C LYS A 74 -18.05 10.67 -2.93
N PHE A 75 -17.05 9.79 -3.02
CA PHE A 75 -16.79 8.79 -1.97
C PHE A 75 -16.09 9.42 -0.77
N MET A 76 -15.13 10.32 -1.04
CA MET A 76 -14.37 11.01 0.00
C MET A 76 -15.20 12.02 0.80
N SER A 77 -16.23 12.60 0.19
CA SER A 77 -17.11 13.58 0.83
C SER A 77 -18.29 12.98 1.61
N ARG A 78 -18.37 11.64 1.72
CA ARG A 78 -19.45 11.01 2.51
C ARG A 78 -19.22 11.28 4.00
N PRO A 79 -20.19 11.84 4.74
CA PRO A 79 -20.07 12.02 6.17
C PRO A 79 -19.89 10.65 6.84
N ARG A 80 -18.84 10.52 7.64
CA ARG A 80 -18.65 9.34 8.49
C ARG A 80 -19.70 9.37 9.57
N SER A 81 -20.53 8.33 9.66
CA SER A 81 -21.53 8.21 10.72
C SER A 81 -20.81 8.02 12.06
N ASN A 82 -20.88 9.02 12.95
CA ASN A 82 -20.45 8.89 14.33
C ASN A 82 -21.55 8.15 15.10
N SER A 83 -21.35 6.86 15.34
CA SER A 83 -22.22 6.05 16.19
C SER A 83 -21.57 5.86 17.56
N LEU A 84 -21.77 6.83 18.46
CA LEU A 84 -21.79 6.60 19.90
C LEU A 84 -23.04 7.31 20.42
N LYS A 85 -24.14 6.57 20.56
CA LYS A 85 -25.28 7.02 21.37
C LYS A 85 -25.01 6.56 22.79
N GLU A 86 -24.65 7.47 23.67
CA GLU A 86 -24.67 7.20 25.12
C GLU A 86 -26.12 6.99 25.54
N LYS A 87 -26.39 5.89 26.25
CA LYS A 87 -27.68 5.67 26.89
C LYS A 87 -27.69 6.51 28.16
N SER A 88 -28.46 7.59 28.18
CA SER A 88 -28.79 8.29 29.42
C SER A 88 -29.75 7.42 30.23
N ASN A 89 -29.28 6.84 31.33
CA ASN A 89 -30.16 6.28 32.35
C ASN A 89 -30.69 7.45 33.20
N LYS A 90 -32.02 7.64 33.22
CA LYS A 90 -32.72 8.45 34.22
C LYS A 90 -33.88 7.64 34.76
#